data_AF-A0A6V7M023-F1
#
_entry.id   AF-A0A6V7M023-F1
#
_cell.length_a   1.000
_cell.length_b   1.000
_cell.length_c   1.000
_cell.angle_alpha   90.00
_cell.angle_beta   90.00
_cell.angle_gamma   90.00
#
_symmetry.space_group_name_H-M   'P 1'
#
loop_
_entity.id
_entity.type
_entity.pdbx_description
1 polymer ?
#
loop_
_entity_poly.entity_id
_entity_poly.type
_entity_poly.pdbx_seq_one_letter_code
_entity_poly.pdbx_strand_id
1 'polypeptide(L)'
;EFLKKEFSHENIYFWAACERYKDTEDIPSRIRLAWQIYHRHLSTNAPEPVNVDSHAAGQITQELLNQAPEHLFLQAQKQVFELMKFDSYPRFLRSELYRQCLESGSSIIKHEDHDLDLTTSTNIKLKKSHSDVEDRCRKSILPWNRKN
;
A
#
# COMPACT_ATOMS: atom_id res chain seq x y z
N GLU A 1 -7.38 -1.56 8.34
CA GLU A 1 -8.03 -1.36 9.65
C GLU A 1 -7.43 -0.25 10.53
N PHE A 2 -6.26 -0.41 11.15
CA PHE A 2 -5.73 0.61 12.07
C PHE A 2 -5.62 2.01 11.42
N LEU A 3 -4.97 2.10 10.26
CA LEU A 3 -4.78 3.36 9.54
C LEU A 3 -6.09 3.95 9.00
N LYS A 4 -7.10 3.12 8.73
CA LYS A 4 -8.43 3.60 8.32
C LYS A 4 -9.11 4.37 9.46
N LYS A 5 -8.97 3.88 10.71
CA LYS A 5 -9.49 4.57 11.89
C LYS A 5 -8.79 5.90 12.17
N GLU A 6 -7.53 6.03 11.76
CA GLU A 6 -6.75 7.25 11.89
C GLU A 6 -6.79 8.14 10.63
N PHE A 7 -7.60 7.80 9.63
CA PHE A 7 -7.69 8.52 8.35
C PHE A 7 -6.31 8.72 7.66
N SER A 8 -5.45 7.70 7.73
CA SER A 8 -4.07 7.70 7.20
C SER A 8 -3.74 6.47 6.34
N HIS A 9 -4.78 5.81 5.81
CA HIS A 9 -4.68 4.56 5.05
C HIS A 9 -4.13 4.73 3.64
N GLU A 10 -4.24 5.93 3.06
CA GLU A 10 -3.65 6.31 1.79
C GLU A 10 -2.14 6.04 1.74
N ASN A 11 -1.45 6.19 2.88
CA ASN A 11 0.01 5.96 2.98
C ASN A 11 0.39 4.50 2.72
N ILE A 12 -0.33 3.56 3.32
CA ILE A 12 -0.05 2.13 3.12
C ILE A 12 -0.50 1.66 1.74
N TYR A 13 -1.58 2.22 1.20
CA TYR A 13 -2.09 1.90 -0.13
C TYR A 13 -1.12 2.37 -1.21
N PHE A 14 -0.66 3.62 -1.11
CA PHE A 14 0.37 4.13 -1.99
C PHE A 14 1.65 3.29 -1.92
N TRP A 15 2.13 2.98 -0.71
CA TRP A 15 3.36 2.19 -0.55
C TRP A 15 3.23 0.79 -1.19
N ALA A 16 2.11 0.11 -0.97
CA ALA A 16 1.85 -1.21 -1.54
C ALA A 16 1.71 -1.16 -3.08
N ALA A 17 1.06 -0.12 -3.60
CA ALA A 17 0.96 0.10 -5.04
C ALA A 17 2.33 0.33 -5.68
N CYS A 18 3.23 1.04 -5.01
CA CYS A 18 4.61 1.23 -5.46
C CYS A 18 5.41 -0.08 -5.51
N GLU A 19 5.26 -0.97 -4.52
CA GLU A 19 5.89 -2.30 -4.56
C GLU A 19 5.36 -3.12 -5.74
N ARG A 20 4.04 -3.15 -5.94
CA ARG A 20 3.44 -3.85 -7.09
C ARG A 20 3.92 -3.28 -8.43
N TYR A 21 4.02 -1.96 -8.52
CA TYR A 21 4.52 -1.27 -9.71
C TYR A 21 5.96 -1.70 -10.04
N LYS A 22 6.81 -1.77 -9.03
CA LYS A 22 8.20 -2.21 -9.17
C LYS A 22 8.30 -3.68 -9.60
N ASP A 23 7.44 -4.54 -9.07
CA ASP A 23 7.40 -5.97 -9.40
C ASP A 23 6.68 -6.27 -10.73
N THR A 24 6.11 -5.27 -11.41
CA THR A 24 5.42 -5.46 -12.70
C THR A 24 6.43 -5.47 -13.85
N GLU A 25 6.62 -6.63 -14.48
CA GLU A 25 7.52 -6.78 -15.63
C GLU A 25 6.87 -6.33 -16.96
N ASP A 26 5.55 -6.50 -17.11
CA ASP A 26 4.82 -6.13 -18.32
C ASP A 26 4.71 -4.60 -18.46
N ILE A 27 5.36 -4.03 -19.46
CA ILE A 27 5.44 -2.58 -19.69
C ILE A 27 4.05 -1.94 -19.82
N PRO A 28 3.11 -2.43 -20.66
CA PRO A 28 1.76 -1.88 -20.72
C PRO A 28 1.03 -1.87 -19.37
N SER A 29 1.17 -2.94 -18.59
CA SER A 29 0.58 -3.03 -17.25
C SER A 29 1.24 -2.06 -16.27
N ARG A 30 2.56 -1.91 -16.32
CA ARG A 30 3.32 -0.99 -15.49
C ARG A 30 2.96 0.45 -15.79
N ILE A 31 2.79 0.83 -17.06
CA ILE A 31 2.30 2.16 -17.48
C ILE A 31 0.91 2.42 -16.90
N ARG A 32 -0.05 1.48 -17.07
CA ARG A 32 -1.39 1.62 -16.50
C ARG A 32 -1.34 1.84 -14.99
N LEU A 33 -0.52 1.07 -14.29
CA LEU A 33 -0.36 1.17 -12.84
C LEU A 33 0.32 2.49 -12.43
N ALA A 34 1.31 2.98 -13.18
CA ALA A 34 1.93 4.28 -12.96
C ALA A 34 0.89 5.41 -12.99
N TRP A 35 0.05 5.44 -14.03
CA TRP A 35 -1.03 6.42 -14.15
C TRP A 35 -2.05 6.32 -13.01
N GLN A 36 -2.42 5.10 -12.61
CA GLN A 36 -3.34 4.90 -11.48
C GLN A 36 -2.75 5.42 -10.16
N ILE A 37 -1.50 5.08 -9.86
CA ILE A 37 -0.80 5.54 -8.64
C ILE A 37 -0.71 7.07 -8.63
N TYR A 38 -0.29 7.67 -9.76
CA TYR A 38 -0.16 9.11 -9.87
C TYR A 38 -1.49 9.83 -9.64
N HIS A 39 -2.56 9.43 -10.32
CA HIS A 39 -3.86 10.08 -10.18
C HIS A 39 -4.49 9.90 -8.81
N ARG A 40 -4.29 8.73 -8.18
CA ARG A 40 -4.86 8.41 -6.88
C ARG A 40 -4.19 9.17 -5.74
N HIS A 41 -2.85 9.32 -5.80
CA HIS A 41 -2.05 9.72 -4.63
C HIS A 41 -1.15 10.95 -4.80
N LEU A 42 -0.74 11.31 -6.04
CA LEU A 42 0.31 12.30 -6.27
C LEU A 42 -0.12 13.49 -7.14
N SER A 43 -1.24 13.37 -7.85
CA SER A 43 -1.85 14.46 -8.59
C SER A 43 -2.25 15.61 -7.65
N THR A 44 -2.22 16.85 -8.14
CA THR A 44 -2.74 18.02 -7.42
C THR A 44 -4.18 17.84 -6.94
N ASN A 45 -4.99 17.06 -7.67
CA ASN A 45 -6.38 16.77 -7.33
C ASN A 45 -6.56 15.30 -6.92
N ALA A 46 -5.53 14.68 -6.36
CA ALA A 46 -5.59 13.30 -5.90
C ALA A 46 -6.70 13.14 -4.86
N PRO A 47 -7.59 12.13 -4.98
CA PRO A 47 -8.62 11.88 -3.98
C PRO A 47 -8.06 11.31 -2.67
N GLU A 48 -6.88 10.69 -2.71
CA GLU A 48 -6.18 10.12 -1.55
C GLU A 48 -4.72 10.59 -1.51
N PRO A 49 -4.48 11.91 -1.34
CA PRO A 49 -3.15 12.49 -1.46
C PRO A 49 -2.23 12.00 -0.34
N VAL A 50 -1.02 11.54 -0.69
CA VAL A 50 0.01 11.22 0.30
C VAL A 50 0.85 12.45 0.65
N ASN A 51 1.35 12.48 1.88
CA ASN A 51 2.21 13.57 2.34
C ASN A 51 3.67 13.35 1.88
N VAL A 52 4.02 13.94 0.74
CA VAL A 52 5.38 13.94 0.18
C VAL A 52 5.78 15.37 -0.20
N ASP A 53 7.08 15.64 -0.26
CA ASP A 53 7.56 16.95 -0.69
C ASP A 53 7.24 17.21 -2.18
N SER A 54 7.15 18.50 -2.53
CA SER A 54 6.82 18.94 -3.89
C SER A 54 7.85 18.52 -4.93
N HIS A 55 9.09 18.27 -4.51
CA HIS A 55 10.17 17.81 -5.39
C HIS A 55 9.96 16.34 -5.79
N ALA A 56 9.59 15.46 -4.84
CA ALA A 56 9.33 14.06 -5.08
C ALA A 56 8.13 13.87 -6.01
N ALA A 57 7.04 14.60 -5.79
CA ALA A 57 5.86 14.57 -6.66
C ALA A 57 6.11 15.25 -8.01
N GLY A 58 6.83 16.39 -8.01
CA GLY A 58 7.06 17.22 -9.20
C GLY A 58 7.99 16.61 -10.24
N GLN A 59 8.86 15.67 -9.86
CA GLN A 59 9.70 14.94 -10.81
C GLN A 59 8.92 13.94 -11.67
N ILE A 60 7.71 13.55 -11.28
CA ILE A 60 6.90 12.56 -12.01
C ILE A 60 6.15 13.28 -13.14
N THR A 61 6.71 13.24 -14.33
CA THR A 61 6.14 13.84 -15.54
C THR A 61 5.27 12.84 -16.31
N GLN A 62 4.40 13.34 -17.20
CA GLN A 62 3.61 12.48 -18.10
C GLN A 62 4.49 11.61 -19.01
N GLU A 63 5.66 12.12 -19.41
CA GLU A 63 6.62 11.35 -20.18
C GLU A 63 7.17 10.16 -19.38
N LEU A 64 7.56 10.38 -18.13
CA LEU A 64 8.02 9.31 -17.25
C LEU A 64 6.90 8.31 -16.91
N LEU A 65 5.64 8.76 -16.79
CA LEU A 65 4.49 7.87 -16.61
C LEU A 65 4.29 6.92 -17.80
N ASN A 66 4.59 7.39 -19.02
CA ASN A 66 4.51 6.58 -20.24
C ASN A 66 5.76 5.70 -20.45
N GLN A 67 6.94 6.13 -19.99
CA GLN A 67 8.14 5.29 -20.01
C GLN A 67 8.12 4.23 -18.89
N ALA A 68 7.42 4.53 -17.79
CA ALA A 68 7.26 3.70 -16.62
C ALA A 68 8.58 3.05 -16.14
N PRO A 69 9.61 3.84 -15.75
CA PRO A 69 10.82 3.29 -15.16
C PRO A 69 10.54 2.69 -13.78
N GLU A 70 11.20 1.59 -13.42
CA GLU A 70 10.95 0.87 -12.15
C GLU A 70 11.12 1.73 -10.90
N HIS A 71 12.01 2.72 -10.97
CA HIS A 71 12.33 3.62 -9.86
C HIS A 71 11.48 4.91 -9.83
N LEU A 72 10.44 5.02 -10.68
CA LEU A 72 9.62 6.22 -10.82
C LEU A 72 9.09 6.76 -9.49
N PHE A 73 8.61 5.88 -8.61
CA PHE A 73 8.01 6.26 -7.34
C PHE A 73 8.96 6.13 -6.14
N LEU A 74 10.22 5.74 -6.34
CA LEU A 74 11.13 5.35 -5.25
C LEU A 74 11.31 6.46 -4.19
N GLN A 75 11.47 7.71 -4.64
CA GLN A 75 11.65 8.84 -3.72
C GLN A 75 10.38 9.09 -2.88
N ALA A 76 9.22 9.18 -3.52
CA ALA A 76 7.94 9.38 -2.83
C ALA A 76 7.62 8.20 -1.90
N GLN A 77 7.84 6.97 -2.36
CA GLN A 77 7.64 5.74 -1.57
C GLN A 77 8.50 5.74 -0.30
N LYS A 78 9.76 6.19 -0.38
CA LYS A 78 10.65 6.29 0.77
C LYS A 78 10.13 7.30 1.81
N GLN A 79 9.63 8.45 1.37
CA GLN A 79 9.08 9.46 2.29
C GLN A 79 7.83 8.94 3.01
N VAL A 80 6.91 8.32 2.28
CA VAL A 80 5.71 7.72 2.88
C VAL A 80 6.06 6.57 3.83
N PHE A 81 7.08 5.78 3.51
CA PHE A 81 7.60 4.76 4.42
C PHE A 81 8.14 5.38 5.73
N GLU A 82 8.97 6.43 5.64
CA GLU A 82 9.52 7.10 6.81
C GLU A 82 8.41 7.76 7.66
N LEU A 83 7.43 8.40 7.01
CA LEU A 83 6.23 8.94 7.65
C LEU A 83 5.52 7.87 8.48
N MET A 84 5.14 6.74 7.87
CA MET A 84 4.47 5.65 8.58
C MET A 84 5.35 5.05 9.68
N LYS A 85 6.65 4.89 9.43
CA LYS A 85 7.61 4.31 10.38
C LYS A 85 7.73 5.14 11.66
N PHE A 86 7.72 6.47 11.56
CA PHE A 86 7.93 7.36 12.70
C PHE A 86 6.62 7.84 13.35
N ASP A 87 5.50 7.79 12.63
CA ASP A 87 4.20 8.23 13.17
C ASP A 87 3.24 7.06 13.49
N SER A 88 2.72 6.40 12.46
CA SER A 88 1.58 5.50 12.64
C SER A 88 2.00 4.12 13.15
N TYR A 89 3.23 3.66 12.81
CA TYR A 89 3.73 2.35 13.22
C TYR A 89 3.96 2.21 14.74
N PRO A 90 4.62 3.16 15.45
CA PRO A 90 4.74 3.10 16.92
C PRO A 90 3.39 3.19 17.64
N ARG A 91 2.39 3.83 17.03
CA ARG A 91 1.02 3.88 17.55
C ARG A 91 0.29 2.56 17.32
N PHE A 92 0.46 1.94 16.15
CA PHE A 92 -0.07 0.61 15.84
C PHE A 92 0.42 -0.45 16.84
N LEU A 93 1.72 -0.47 17.18
CA LEU A 93 2.27 -1.43 18.14
C LEU A 93 1.70 -1.29 19.56
N ARG A 94 1.19 -0.11 19.93
CA ARG A 94 0.51 0.16 21.20
C ARG A 94 -1.01 0.02 21.11
N SER A 95 -1.54 -0.23 19.91
CA SER A 95 -2.97 -0.28 19.68
C SER A 95 -3.58 -1.56 20.20
N GLU A 96 -4.84 -1.45 20.63
CA GLU A 96 -5.65 -2.58 21.05
C GLU A 96 -5.78 -3.63 19.93
N LEU A 97 -5.83 -3.21 18.66
CA LEU A 97 -5.87 -4.11 17.51
C LEU A 97 -4.63 -5.03 17.45
N TYR A 98 -3.45 -4.49 17.73
CA TYR A 98 -2.23 -5.28 17.76
C TYR A 98 -2.19 -6.23 18.96
N ARG A 99 -2.59 -5.75 20.15
CA ARG A 99 -2.67 -6.55 21.38
C ARG A 99 -3.63 -7.74 21.23
N GLN A 100 -4.83 -7.50 20.69
CA GLN A 100 -5.82 -8.53 20.42
C GLN A 100 -5.32 -9.58 19.42
N CYS A 101 -4.56 -9.16 18.39
CA CYS A 101 -3.97 -10.07 17.42
C CYS A 101 -2.92 -11.00 18.03
N LEU A 102 -2.13 -10.51 19.00
CA LEU A 102 -1.18 -11.32 19.75
C LEU A 102 -1.87 -12.34 20.66
N GLU A 103 -2.90 -11.91 21.39
CA GLU A 103 -3.62 -12.76 22.35
C GLU A 103 -4.49 -13.82 21.68
N SER A 104 -5.09 -13.48 20.53
CA SER A 104 -6.02 -14.37 19.82
C SER A 104 -5.34 -15.28 18.80
N GLY A 105 -4.00 -15.25 18.71
CA GLY A 105 -3.24 -16.06 17.77
C GLY A 105 -3.73 -15.91 16.34
N SER A 106 -3.46 -14.76 15.69
CA SER A 106 -3.71 -14.50 14.26
C SER A 106 -5.17 -14.58 13.77
N SER A 107 -6.13 -15.04 14.57
CA SER A 107 -7.48 -15.42 14.15
C SER A 107 -8.48 -14.26 14.03
N ILE A 108 -8.10 -13.04 14.45
CA ILE A 108 -8.95 -11.83 14.37
C ILE A 108 -8.99 -11.22 12.96
N ILE A 109 -8.03 -11.51 12.08
CA ILE A 109 -8.01 -10.92 10.73
C ILE A 109 -8.65 -11.91 9.74
N LYS A 110 -9.99 -11.99 9.76
CA LYS A 110 -10.81 -12.62 8.72
C LYS A 110 -11.55 -11.57 7.88
N HIS A 111 -10.89 -10.48 7.53
CA HIS A 111 -11.43 -9.52 6.57
C HIS A 111 -10.56 -9.60 5.32
N GLU A 112 -11.16 -10.04 4.21
CA GLU A 112 -10.51 -10.08 2.90
C GLU A 112 -10.05 -8.66 2.54
N ASP A 113 -8.74 -8.51 2.34
CA ASP A 113 -8.03 -7.23 2.14
C ASP A 113 -8.21 -6.73 0.69
N HIS A 114 -9.46 -6.70 0.21
CA HIS A 114 -9.82 -6.33 -1.16
C HIS A 114 -9.43 -4.89 -1.54
N ASP A 115 -9.14 -4.02 -0.55
CA ASP A 115 -8.83 -2.60 -0.78
C ASP A 115 -7.35 -2.33 -1.13
N LEU A 116 -6.44 -3.30 -0.99
CA LEU A 116 -5.05 -3.15 -1.42
C LEU A 116 -4.89 -3.34 -2.95
N ASP A 117 -5.93 -3.83 -3.62
CA ASP A 117 -5.98 -3.99 -5.06
C ASP A 117 -6.56 -2.73 -5.70
N LEU A 118 -5.70 -1.92 -6.35
CA LEU A 118 -6.07 -0.71 -7.10
C LEU A 118 -7.09 -0.96 -8.23
N THR A 119 -7.46 -2.22 -8.50
CA THR A 119 -8.30 -2.64 -9.61
C THR A 119 -9.80 -2.59 -9.33
N THR A 120 -10.26 -2.42 -8.09
CA THR A 120 -11.68 -2.66 -7.77
C THR A 120 -12.45 -1.37 -7.52
N SER A 121 -12.82 -0.67 -8.61
CA SER A 121 -14.00 0.19 -8.59
C SER A 121 -15.24 -0.64 -8.92
N THR A 122 -16.10 -0.82 -7.90
CA THR A 122 -17.53 -1.21 -7.92
C THR A 122 -17.99 -2.45 -8.73
N ASN A 123 -18.41 -3.51 -8.03
CA ASN A 123 -19.78 -4.09 -8.11
C ASN A 123 -19.97 -5.26 -7.12
N ILE A 124 -21.15 -5.28 -6.47
CA ILE A 124 -21.57 -6.25 -5.46
C ILE A 124 -22.02 -7.55 -6.14
N LYS A 125 -21.46 -8.71 -5.78
CA LYS A 125 -22.22 -9.99 -5.73
C LYS A 125 -21.52 -11.10 -4.93
N LEU A 126 -22.22 -11.58 -3.90
CA LEU A 126 -21.92 -12.79 -3.12
C LEU A 126 -21.76 -14.04 -4.00
N LYS A 127 -20.73 -14.86 -3.73
CA LYS A 127 -20.88 -16.33 -3.65
C LYS A 127 -19.73 -17.02 -2.90
N LYS A 128 -20.08 -18.15 -2.29
CA LYS A 128 -19.43 -18.96 -1.26
C LYS A 128 -18.60 -20.13 -1.83
N SER A 129 -17.62 -20.61 -1.03
CA SER A 129 -16.90 -21.92 -0.98
C SER A 129 -15.39 -21.78 -1.21
N HIS A 130 -14.47 -22.63 -0.71
CA HIS A 130 -14.33 -23.62 0.38
C HIS A 130 -12.89 -24.17 0.23
N SER A 131 -12.10 -24.28 1.32
CA SER A 131 -10.79 -25.00 1.50
C SER A 131 -9.63 -24.69 0.52
N ASP A 132 -8.34 -24.75 0.84
CA ASP A 132 -7.61 -25.56 1.81
C ASP A 132 -6.24 -24.93 2.13
N VAL A 133 -5.61 -25.47 3.17
CA VAL A 133 -4.40 -25.11 3.88
C VAL A 133 -3.13 -25.15 3.00
N GLU A 134 -2.22 -24.16 3.15
CA GLU A 134 -0.82 -24.45 3.50
C GLU A 134 0.02 -23.20 3.82
N ASP A 135 0.87 -23.42 4.81
CA ASP A 135 1.79 -22.52 5.49
C ASP A 135 2.63 -21.62 4.57
N ARG A 136 2.48 -20.31 4.75
CA ARG A 136 3.62 -19.39 4.71
C ARG A 136 3.56 -18.47 5.91
N CYS A 137 4.34 -18.87 6.92
CA CYS A 137 4.72 -18.06 8.07
C CYS A 137 4.90 -16.58 7.67
N ARG A 138 4.12 -15.74 8.34
CA ARG A 138 3.92 -14.30 8.08
C ARG A 138 5.24 -13.56 8.03
N LYS A 139 5.66 -13.16 6.83
CA LYS A 139 6.64 -12.08 6.65
C LYS A 139 5.86 -10.77 6.69
N SER A 140 6.28 -9.82 7.53
CA SER A 140 5.75 -8.46 7.43
C SER A 140 5.95 -7.99 6.00
N ILE A 141 4.89 -7.48 5.38
CA ILE A 141 4.92 -6.92 4.01
C ILE A 141 6.00 -5.84 3.91
N LEU A 142 6.24 -5.14 5.02
CA LEU A 142 7.26 -4.11 5.11
C LEU A 142 8.55 -4.64 5.76
N PRO A 143 9.72 -4.17 5.30
CA PRO A 143 11.02 -4.77 5.63
C PRO A 143 11.58 -4.40 7.02
N TRP A 144 10.80 -3.77 7.91
CA TRP A 144 11.29 -3.27 9.20
C TRP A 144 11.75 -4.35 10.20
N ASN A 145 11.39 -5.62 9.98
CA ASN A 145 11.77 -6.72 10.87
C ASN A 145 13.15 -7.33 10.60
N ARG A 146 13.93 -6.79 9.64
CA ARG A 146 15.32 -7.22 9.43
C ARG A 146 16.25 -6.42 10.32
N LYS A 147 16.65 -7.01 11.44
CA LYS A 147 17.82 -6.55 12.20
C LYS A 147 19.07 -6.86 11.36
N ASN A 148 19.95 -5.87 11.21
CA ASN A 148 21.31 -6.05 10.70
C ASN A 148 22.09 -7.05 11.55
#